data_AF-A0A9N9NI70-F1
#
_entry.id   AF-A0A9N9NI70-F1
#
_cell.length_a   1.000
_cell.length_b   1.000
_cell.length_c   1.000
_cell.angle_alpha   90.00
_cell.angle_beta   90.00
_cell.angle_gamma   90.00
#
_symmetry.space_group_name_H-M   'P 1'
#
loop_
_entity.id
_entity.type
_entity.pdbx_description
1 polymer ?
#
loop_
_entity_poly.entity_id
_entity_poly.type
_entity_poly.pdbx_seq_one_letter_code
_entity_poly.pdbx_strand_id
1 'polypeptide(L)' 'MQVFTDPYFENTASKDFQFLDYYRHWQKQADFYFSFSEEADRLWRYLKSLADFGLDNVKSAAKRMQSLLQ' A
#
# COMPACT_ATOMS: atom_id res chain seq x y z
N MET A 1 0.12 12.76 21.95
CA MET A 1 -0.01 11.98 20.71
C MET A 1 -1.13 12.62 19.90
N GLN A 2 -0.81 13.47 18.92
CA GLN A 2 -1.84 14.07 18.05
C GLN A 2 -2.25 13.01 17.04
N VAL A 3 -3.49 12.55 17.12
CA VAL A 3 -4.09 11.72 16.09
C VAL A 3 -4.51 12.69 14.99
N PHE A 4 -3.74 12.74 13.91
CA PHE A 4 -4.19 13.42 12.70
C PHE A 4 -5.28 12.55 12.08
N THR A 5 -6.54 12.93 12.31
CA THR A 5 -7.67 12.37 11.58
C THR A 5 -7.59 12.87 10.15
N ASP A 6 -7.49 11.96 9.20
CA ASP A 6 -7.59 12.31 7.78
C ASP A 6 -8.97 12.96 7.53
N PRO A 7 -9.05 14.09 6.79
CA PRO A 7 -10.30 14.83 6.55
C PRO A 7 -11.44 13.97 5.97
N TYR A 8 -11.11 12.86 5.32
CA TYR A 8 -12.10 11.87 4.90
C TYR A 8 -12.90 11.29 6.07
N PHE A 9 -12.22 10.92 7.16
CA PHE A 9 -12.86 10.31 8.34
C PHE A 9 -13.55 11.34 9.24
N GLU A 10 -13.24 12.62 9.09
CA GLU A 10 -14.01 13.70 9.72
C GLU A 10 -15.41 13.82 9.12
N ASN A 11 -15.56 13.45 7.84
CA ASN A 11 -16.79 13.61 7.06
C ASN A 11 -17.48 12.28 6.70
N THR A 12 -16.84 11.15 6.97
CA THR A 12 -17.36 9.81 6.65
C THR A 12 -17.55 9.00 7.93
N ALA A 13 -18.81 8.71 8.28
CA ALA A 13 -19.09 7.81 9.38
C ALA A 13 -18.55 6.40 9.07
N SER A 14 -18.06 5.67 10.07
CA SER A 14 -17.42 4.36 9.85
C SER A 14 -18.32 3.35 9.11
N LYS A 15 -19.63 3.45 9.30
CA LYS A 15 -20.66 2.63 8.64
C LYS A 15 -20.80 2.90 7.13
N ASP A 16 -20.36 4.06 6.69
CA ASP A 16 -20.44 4.54 5.30
C ASP A 16 -19.06 4.48 4.62
N PHE A 17 -18.06 3.88 5.29
CA PHE A 17 -16.71 3.72 4.76
C PHE A 17 -16.72 2.84 3.51
N GLN A 18 -16.20 3.37 2.41
CA GLN A 18 -15.89 2.60 1.22
C GLN A 18 -14.43 2.80 0.84
N PHE A 19 -13.70 1.69 0.77
CA PHE A 19 -12.27 1.70 0.43
C PHE A 19 -11.98 2.46 -0.87
N LEU A 20 -12.82 2.30 -1.89
CA LEU A 20 -12.64 2.99 -3.18
C LEU A 20 -12.85 4.50 -3.09
N ASP A 21 -13.75 4.97 -2.22
CA ASP A 21 -13.99 6.40 -2.04
C ASP A 21 -12.90 7.04 -1.19
N TYR A 22 -12.39 6.33 -0.19
CA TYR A 22 -11.19 6.74 0.54
C TYR A 22 -9.97 6.83 -0.39
N TYR A 23 -9.80 5.83 -1.25
CA TYR A 23 -8.71 5.83 -2.24
C TYR A 23 -8.81 7.02 -3.21
N ARG A 24 -10.01 7.35 -3.68
CA ARG A 24 -10.26 8.55 -4.51
C ARG A 24 -10.02 9.87 -3.76
N HIS A 25 -10.31 9.91 -2.46
CA HIS A 25 -10.01 11.06 -1.61
C HIS A 25 -8.49 11.25 -1.50
N TRP A 26 -7.77 10.17 -1.21
CA TRP A 26 -6.31 10.14 -1.14
C TRP A 26 -5.65 10.51 -2.47
N GLN A 27 -6.17 10.06 -3.61
CA GLN A 27 -5.67 10.42 -4.94
C GLN A 27 -5.64 11.94 -5.21
N LYS A 28 -6.45 12.74 -4.52
CA LYS A 28 -6.51 14.20 -4.70
C LYS A 28 -5.44 14.94 -3.87
N GLN A 29 -4.74 14.25 -2.98
CA GLN A 29 -3.67 14.84 -2.19
C GLN A 29 -2.39 14.95 -3.03
N ALA A 30 -1.70 16.09 -2.94
CA ALA A 30 -0.57 16.43 -3.82
C ALA A 30 0.64 15.49 -3.66
N ASP A 31 0.75 14.84 -2.52
CA ASP A 31 1.77 13.86 -2.15
C ASP A 31 1.38 12.41 -2.47
N PHE A 32 0.16 12.16 -2.95
CA PHE A 32 -0.34 10.80 -3.17
C PHE A 32 0.55 9.98 -4.11
N TYR A 33 0.93 10.55 -5.25
CA TYR A 33 1.78 9.85 -6.20
C TYR A 33 3.17 9.57 -5.63
N PHE A 34 3.72 10.49 -4.84
CA PHE A 34 5.00 10.31 -4.18
C PHE A 34 4.93 9.21 -3.11
N SER A 35 3.94 9.29 -2.21
CA SER A 35 3.71 8.32 -1.15
C SER A 35 3.35 6.93 -1.68
N PHE A 36 2.55 6.84 -2.75
CA PHE A 36 2.21 5.57 -3.39
C PHE A 36 3.43 4.95 -4.09
N SER A 37 4.20 5.74 -4.82
CA SER A 37 5.43 5.26 -5.44
C SER A 37 6.45 4.80 -4.41
N GLU A 38 6.67 5.55 -3.32
CA GLU A 38 7.58 5.13 -2.24
C GLU A 38 7.11 3.83 -1.58
N GLU A 39 5.81 3.69 -1.30
CA GLU A 39 5.28 2.49 -0.66
C GLU A 39 5.32 1.27 -1.60
N ALA A 40 5.04 1.47 -2.89
CA ALA A 40 5.22 0.43 -3.91
C ALA A 40 6.69 0.00 -4.03
N ASP A 41 7.62 0.95 -3.98
CA ASP A 41 9.06 0.68 -4.04
C ASP A 41 9.54 -0.10 -2.79
N ARG A 42 9.02 0.25 -1.60
CA ARG A 42 9.27 -0.50 -0.36
C ARG A 42 8.73 -1.92 -0.42
N LEU A 43 7.48 -2.09 -0.85
CA LEU A 43 6.86 -3.40 -1.02
C LEU A 43 7.66 -4.27 -1.99
N TRP A 44 8.10 -3.70 -3.11
CA TRP A 44 8.94 -4.41 -4.08
C TRP A 44 10.28 -4.86 -3.46
N ARG A 45 10.94 -4.01 -2.67
CA ARG A 45 12.19 -4.36 -1.96
C ARG A 45 11.99 -5.49 -0.96
N TYR A 46 10.89 -5.47 -0.19
CA TYR A 46 10.57 -6.54 0.73
C TYR A 46 10.30 -7.85 0.00
N LEU A 47 9.53 -7.79 -1.09
CA LEU A 47 9.24 -8.95 -1.92
C LEU A 47 10.53 -9.56 -2.49
N LYS A 48 11.47 -8.72 -2.92
CA LYS A 48 12.81 -9.16 -3.37
C LYS A 48 13.61 -9.82 -2.26
N SER A 49 13.66 -9.21 -1.09
CA SER A 49 14.34 -9.80 0.07
C SER A 49 13.75 -11.17 0.42
N LEU A 50 12.42 -11.32 0.38
CA LEU A 50 11.76 -12.62 0.60
C LEU A 50 12.07 -13.64 -0.50
N ALA A 51 12.17 -13.22 -1.76
CA ALA A 51 12.55 -14.09 -2.87
C ALA A 51 14.00 -14.60 -2.78
N ASP A 52 14.90 -13.78 -2.25
CA ASP A 52 16.33 -14.08 -2.13
C ASP A 52 16.65 -14.87 -0.84
N PHE A 53 16.06 -14.46 0.29
CA PHE A 53 16.43 -14.92 1.63
C PHE A 53 15.32 -15.60 2.42
N GLY A 54 14.08 -15.62 1.92
CA GLY A 54 12.95 -16.24 2.61
C GLY A 54 13.06 -17.77 2.76
N LEU A 55 12.12 -18.34 3.50
CA LEU A 55 11.91 -19.80 3.55
C LEU A 55 11.49 -20.31 2.17
N ASP A 56 11.81 -21.56 1.82
CA ASP A 56 11.63 -22.07 0.45
C ASP A 56 10.17 -21.97 -0.06
N ASN A 57 9.19 -22.16 0.84
CA ASN A 57 7.77 -21.97 0.54
C ASN A 57 7.42 -20.50 0.26
N VAL A 58 8.06 -19.55 0.93
CA VAL A 58 7.85 -18.11 0.75
C VAL A 58 8.58 -17.60 -0.50
N LYS A 59 9.77 -18.13 -0.80
CA LYS A 59 10.56 -17.76 -1.99
C LYS A 59 9.81 -17.98 -3.29
N SER A 60 9.15 -19.14 -3.43
CA SER A 60 8.38 -19.47 -4.64
C SER A 60 7.18 -18.53 -4.85
N ALA A 61 6.47 -18.20 -3.77
CA ALA A 61 5.37 -17.23 -3.81
C ALA A 61 5.86 -15.82 -4.15
N ALA A 62 6.95 -15.37 -3.52
CA ALA A 62 7.55 -14.06 -3.76
C ALA A 62 8.03 -13.91 -5.22
N LYS A 63 8.69 -14.94 -5.79
CA LYS A 63 9.11 -14.95 -7.20
C LYS A 63 7.94 -14.85 -8.17
N ARG A 64 6.83 -15.57 -7.92
CA ARG A 64 5.60 -15.44 -8.73
C ARG A 64 5.02 -14.02 -8.67
N MET A 65 4.99 -13.43 -7.49
CA MET A 65 4.50 -12.05 -7.34
C MET A 65 5.41 -11.06 -8.07
N GLN A 66 6.74 -11.22 -8.05
CA GLN A 66 7.65 -10.37 -8.81
C GLN A 66 7.40 -10.44 -10.32
N SER A 67 7.17 -11.64 -10.87
CA SER A 67 6.89 -11.78 -12.31
C SER A 67 5.57 -11.14 -12.76
N LEU A 68 4.64 -10.88 -11.85
CA LEU A 68 3.36 -10.22 -12.14
C LEU A 68 3.44 -8.70 -12.05
N LEU A 69 4.54 -8.17 -11.51
CA LEU A 69 4.80 -6.74 -11.31
C LEU A 69 5.76 -6.16 -12.38
N GLN A 70 6.18 -6.97 -13.35
CA GLN A 70 6.92 -6.53 -14.55
C GLN A 70 5.96 -6.11 -15.65
#